data_AF-A0A3M2A2M4-F1
#
_entry.id   AF-A0A3M2A2M4-F1
#
_cell.length_a   1.000
_cell.length_b   1.000
_cell.length_c   1.000
_cell.angle_alpha   90.00
_cell.angle_beta   90.00
_cell.angle_gamma   90.00
#
_symmetry.space_group_name_H-M   'P 1'
#
loop_
_entity.id
_entity.type
_entity.pdbx_description
1 polymer ?
#
loop_
_entity_poly.entity_id
_entity_poly.type
_entity_poly.pdbx_seq_one_letter_code
_entity_poly.pdbx_strand_id
1 'polypeptide(L)' 'MSDYKFIKTWDADGAAWVSINRPPYNVLDIPTMEELNDALAKVK' A
#
# COMPACT_ATOMS: atom_id res chain seq x y z
N MET A 1 -10.79 3.02 -6.75
CA MET A 1 -9.44 2.60 -6.29
C MET A 1 -9.06 3.60 -5.22
N SER A 2 -8.83 3.14 -3.99
CA SER A 2 -8.61 4.04 -2.86
C SER A 2 -7.32 4.84 -3.09
N ASP A 3 -7.41 6.16 -3.08
CA ASP A 3 -6.25 7.06 -3.19
C ASP A 3 -5.46 7.02 -1.87
N TYR A 4 -4.60 6.03 -1.73
CA TYR A 4 -3.67 5.92 -0.61
C TYR A 4 -2.58 6.99 -0.72
N LYS A 5 -2.22 7.59 0.42
CA LYS A 5 -1.19 8.62 0.46
C LYS A 5 0.22 8.03 0.45
N PHE A 6 0.39 6.87 1.08
CA PHE A 6 1.68 6.23 1.29
C PHE A 6 1.77 4.87 0.61
N ILE A 7 0.66 4.28 0.21
CA ILE A 7 0.62 2.97 -0.43
C ILE A 7 0.34 3.09 -1.94
N LYS A 8 0.99 2.27 -2.75
CA LYS A 8 0.66 2.05 -4.16
C LYS A 8 0.35 0.59 -4.36
N THR A 9 -0.74 0.29 -5.07
CA THR A 9 -1.10 -1.07 -5.47
C THR A 9 -1.22 -1.14 -6.99
N TRP A 10 -0.88 -2.30 -7.55
CA TRP A 10 -1.08 -2.59 -8.97
C TRP A 10 -1.13 -4.10 -9.19
N ASP A 11 -1.80 -4.52 -10.25
CA ASP A 11 -1.81 -5.92 -10.68
C ASP A 11 -0.87 -6.09 -11.86
N ALA A 12 0.09 -7.00 -11.75
CA ALA A 12 1.04 -7.32 -12.81
C ALA A 12 1.55 -8.75 -12.68
N ASP A 13 1.81 -9.41 -13.80
CA ASP A 13 2.43 -10.74 -13.85
C ASP A 13 1.65 -11.83 -13.07
N GLY A 14 0.32 -11.70 -13.01
CA GLY A 14 -0.53 -12.63 -12.27
C GLY A 14 -0.45 -12.50 -10.74
N ALA A 15 0.13 -11.41 -10.25
CA ALA A 15 0.22 -11.07 -8.84
C ALA A 15 -0.29 -9.65 -8.57
N ALA A 16 -0.89 -9.46 -7.40
CA ALA A 16 -1.15 -8.15 -6.85
C ALA A 16 0.09 -7.66 -6.10
N TRP A 17 0.54 -6.47 -6.46
CA TRP A 17 1.72 -5.84 -5.90
C TRP A 17 1.34 -4.69 -4.99
N VAL A 18 2.14 -4.47 -3.95
CA VAL A 18 2.01 -3.34 -3.04
C VAL A 18 3.38 -2.71 -2.79
N SER A 19 3.43 -1.39 -2.76
CA SER A 19 4.65 -0.62 -2.47
C SER A 19 4.37 0.50 -1.49
N ILE A 20 5.25 0.65 -0.50
CA ILE A 20 5.26 1.78 0.43
C ILE A 20 6.09 2.89 -0.21
N ASN A 21 5.46 4.04 -0.45
CA ASN A 21 6.00 5.21 -1.10
C ASN A 21 5.94 6.42 -0.16
N ARG A 22 6.70 6.35 0.95
CA ARG A 22 6.77 7.39 1.98
C ARG A 22 8.23 7.80 2.27
N PRO A 23 8.84 8.62 1.40
CA PRO A 23 10.18 9.12 1.65
C PRO A 23 10.25 9.97 2.94
N PRO A 24 11.41 10.03 3.61
CA PRO A 24 12.70 9.43 3.21
C PRO A 24 12.91 7.98 3.68
N TYR A 25 12.21 7.52 4.73
CA TYR A 25 12.55 6.25 5.40
C TYR A 25 11.45 5.18 5.32
N ASN A 26 10.32 5.44 4.65
CA ASN A 26 9.16 4.54 4.63
C ASN A 26 8.69 4.14 6.04
N VAL A 27 8.60 5.13 6.93
CA VAL A 27 8.24 4.88 8.34
C VAL A 27 6.87 4.23 8.44
N LEU A 28 6.81 3.10 9.15
CA LEU A 28 5.60 2.34 9.43
C LEU A 28 4.89 2.88 10.68
N ASP A 29 4.38 4.11 10.57
CA ASP A 29 3.52 4.68 11.61
C ASP A 29 2.06 4.24 11.43
N ILE A 30 1.20 4.64 12.38
CA ILE A 30 -0.21 4.25 12.41
C ILE A 30 -0.91 4.57 11.07
N PRO A 31 -0.83 5.78 10.50
CA PRO A 31 -1.43 6.08 9.19
C PRO A 31 -0.97 5.15 8.05
N THR A 32 0.34 4.86 7.98
CA THR A 32 0.88 3.99 6.92
C THR A 32 0.39 2.56 7.09
N MET A 33 0.30 2.08 8.33
CA MET A 33 -0.17 0.72 8.62
C MET A 33 -1.67 0.56 8.40
N GLU A 34 -2.48 1.60 8.65
CA GLU A 34 -3.92 1.60 8.34
C GLU A 34 -4.15 1.49 6.83
N GLU A 35 -3.44 2.29 6.02
CA GLU A 35 -3.52 2.20 4.55
C GLU A 35 -3.04 0.83 4.05
N LEU A 36 -1.96 0.29 4.61
CA LEU A 36 -1.44 -1.01 4.22
C LEU A 36 -2.43 -2.14 4.55
N ASN A 37 -3.03 -2.11 5.73
CA ASN A 37 -4.03 -3.11 6.13
C ASN A 37 -5.26 -3.09 5.21
N ASP A 38 -5.76 -1.90 4.88
CA ASP A 38 -6.88 -1.75 3.94
C ASP A 38 -6.51 -2.19 2.52
N ALA A 39 -5.28 -1.87 2.06
CA ALA A 39 -4.79 -2.32 0.76
C ALA A 39 -4.73 -3.86 0.69
N LEU A 40 -4.17 -4.53 1.71
CA LEU A 40 -4.08 -5.98 1.77
C LEU A 40 -5.45 -6.66 1.86
N ALA A 41 -6.42 -6.08 2.56
CA ALA A 41 -7.78 -6.62 2.64
C ALA A 41 -8.53 -6.57 1.30
N LYS A 42 -8.10 -5.70 0.37
CA LYS A 42 -8.74 -5.51 -0.94
C LYS A 42 -8.07 -6.28 -2.08
N VAL A 43 -6.85 -6.76 -1.88
CA VAL A 43 -6.15 -7.64 -2.82
C VAL A 43 -6.89 -8.99 -2.88
N LYS A 44 -7.24 -9.44 -4.09
CA LYS A 44 -7.94 -10.70 -4.36
C LYS A 44 -7.07 -11.67 -5.13
#